data_AF-A0AAV2VK24-F1
#
_entry.id   AF-A0AAV2VK24-F1
#
_cell.length_a   1.000
_cell.length_b   1.000
_cell.length_c   1.000
_cell.angle_alpha   90.00
_cell.angle_beta   90.00
_cell.angle_gamma   90.00
#
_symmetry.space_group_name_H-M   'P 1'
#
loop_
_entity.id
_entity.type
_entity.pdbx_description
1 polymer ?
#
loop_
_entity_poly.entity_id
_entity_poly.type
_entity_poly.pdbx_seq_one_letter_code
_entity_poly.pdbx_strand_id
1 'polypeptide(L)'
;MKIFQFIKSLFANETQKAKLHEFYAPNDIRALALQAQQNYRANPNKLANRKNITAIVNAFHALHSNLSEQPHDNYFFGNLIKDHQNGYTCMDTAVKLTLELIDNPKDLYCAQCDYFSRNLEVILRDYSFKSPPEKIISPYLNEIGDVAYGGI
;
A
#
# COMPACT_ATOMS: atom_id res chain seq x y z
N MET A 1 52.60 -12.15 -0.84
CA MET A 1 51.38 -11.80 -0.07
C MET A 1 50.62 -10.55 -0.58
N LYS A 2 50.70 -10.17 -1.87
CA LYS A 2 50.08 -8.94 -2.42
C LYS A 2 48.80 -9.17 -3.26
N ILE A 3 48.61 -10.37 -3.81
CA ILE A 3 47.44 -10.73 -4.63
C ILE A 3 46.15 -10.84 -3.80
N PHE A 4 46.22 -11.36 -2.57
CA PHE A 4 45.06 -11.49 -1.69
C PHE A 4 44.47 -10.15 -1.22
N GLN A 5 45.27 -9.09 -1.13
CA GLN A 5 44.76 -7.74 -0.82
C GLN A 5 44.11 -7.08 -2.04
N PHE A 6 44.62 -7.34 -3.25
CA PHE A 6 44.04 -6.84 -4.50
C PHE A 6 42.65 -7.44 -4.77
N ILE A 7 42.50 -8.76 -4.59
CA ILE A 7 41.21 -9.45 -4.74
C ILE A 7 40.19 -8.95 -3.69
N LYS A 8 40.61 -8.76 -2.43
CA LYS A 8 39.73 -8.16 -1.41
C LYS A 8 39.30 -6.73 -1.75
N SER A 9 40.13 -5.94 -2.43
CA SER A 9 39.75 -4.58 -2.84
C SER A 9 38.79 -4.55 -4.03
N LEU A 10 38.88 -5.52 -4.95
CA LEU A 10 37.92 -5.69 -6.05
C LEU A 10 36.54 -6.12 -5.53
N PHE A 11 36.47 -7.08 -4.60
CA PHE A 11 35.20 -7.47 -3.98
C PHE A 11 34.67 -6.46 -2.96
N ALA A 12 35.53 -5.72 -2.25
CA ALA A 12 35.09 -4.62 -1.39
C ALA A 12 34.52 -3.43 -2.19
N ASN A 13 34.97 -3.24 -3.45
CA ASN A 13 34.45 -2.22 -4.34
C ASN A 13 33.23 -2.66 -5.16
N GLU A 14 33.03 -3.95 -5.44
CA GLU A 14 31.74 -4.45 -5.96
C GLU A 14 30.65 -4.50 -4.87
N THR A 15 31.06 -4.52 -3.59
CA THR A 15 30.15 -4.29 -2.46
C THR A 15 29.97 -2.80 -2.13
N GLN A 16 30.48 -1.88 -2.96
CA GLN A 16 29.95 -0.51 -3.00
C GLN A 16 28.57 -0.58 -3.63
N LYS A 17 27.56 -0.77 -2.77
CA LYS A 17 26.19 -0.32 -2.95
C LYS A 17 25.81 -0.22 -4.43
N ALA A 18 25.35 -1.32 -5.03
CA ALA A 18 24.19 -1.19 -5.87
C ALA A 18 23.17 -0.48 -4.97
N LYS A 19 23.09 0.85 -5.05
CA LYS A 19 21.99 1.61 -4.46
C LYS A 19 20.79 0.99 -5.13
N LEU A 20 20.12 0.06 -4.44
CA LEU A 20 18.75 -0.30 -4.76
C LEU A 20 18.06 1.04 -4.99
N HIS A 21 17.67 1.29 -6.23
CA HIS A 21 16.99 2.53 -6.56
C HIS A 21 15.70 2.49 -5.77
N GLU A 22 15.67 3.26 -4.69
CA GLU A 22 14.47 3.51 -3.91
C GLU A 22 13.59 4.44 -4.73
N PHE A 23 12.43 3.93 -5.13
CA PHE A 23 11.43 4.72 -5.82
C PHE A 23 10.45 5.29 -4.79
N TYR A 24 10.13 6.56 -4.92
CA TYR A 24 9.12 7.25 -4.11
C TYR A 24 7.93 7.60 -4.98
N ALA A 25 6.74 7.65 -4.38
CA ALA A 25 5.54 8.00 -5.12
C ALA A 25 5.62 9.46 -5.60
N PRO A 26 5.32 9.74 -6.89
CA PRO A 26 5.25 11.11 -7.37
C PRO A 26 4.08 11.88 -6.72
N ASN A 27 4.13 13.22 -6.78
CA ASN A 27 3.19 14.09 -6.05
C ASN A 27 1.73 13.90 -6.45
N ASP A 28 1.47 13.69 -7.73
CA ASP A 28 0.13 13.43 -8.28
C ASP A 28 -0.47 12.13 -7.74
N ILE A 29 0.31 11.05 -7.66
CA ILE A 29 -0.13 9.78 -7.09
C ILE A 29 -0.43 9.91 -5.59
N ARG A 30 0.42 10.63 -4.85
CA ARG A 30 0.18 10.92 -3.42
C ARG A 30 -1.08 11.75 -3.21
N ALA A 31 -1.26 12.80 -4.02
CA ALA A 31 -2.45 13.65 -3.97
C ALA A 31 -3.72 12.86 -4.32
N LEU A 32 -3.66 11.96 -5.29
CA LEU A 32 -4.77 11.11 -5.69
C LEU A 32 -5.22 10.20 -4.53
N ALA A 33 -4.29 9.52 -3.87
CA ALA A 33 -4.58 8.66 -2.73
C ALA A 33 -5.15 9.45 -1.53
N LEU A 34 -4.60 10.64 -1.25
CA LEU A 34 -5.11 11.54 -0.22
C LEU A 34 -6.55 11.98 -0.54
N GLN A 35 -6.83 12.36 -1.79
CA GLN A 35 -8.15 12.81 -2.21
C GLN A 35 -9.19 11.68 -2.10
N ALA A 36 -8.82 10.45 -2.49
CA ALA A 36 -9.69 9.29 -2.33
C ALA A 36 -10.06 9.04 -0.86
N GLN A 37 -9.06 9.10 0.05
CA GLN A 37 -9.32 9.00 1.49
C GLN A 37 -10.24 10.13 1.98
N GLN A 38 -9.98 11.37 1.60
CA GLN A 38 -10.78 12.52 1.99
C GLN A 38 -12.23 12.39 1.52
N ASN A 39 -12.47 11.81 0.35
CA ASN A 39 -13.83 11.63 -0.16
C ASN A 39 -14.63 10.63 0.68
N TYR A 40 -14.03 9.49 1.05
CA TYR A 40 -14.67 8.58 2.00
C TYR A 40 -14.94 9.25 3.35
N ARG A 41 -13.98 9.99 3.89
CA ARG A 41 -14.14 10.71 5.16
C ARG A 41 -15.27 11.75 5.11
N ALA A 42 -15.41 12.45 4.00
CA ALA A 42 -16.43 13.49 3.84
C ALA A 42 -17.86 12.93 3.74
N ASN A 43 -18.02 11.63 3.44
CA ASN A 43 -19.31 11.01 3.16
C ASN A 43 -19.59 9.77 4.02
N PRO A 44 -19.40 9.80 5.35
CA PRO A 44 -19.30 8.60 6.19
C PRO A 44 -20.52 7.68 6.13
N ASN A 45 -21.71 8.24 5.88
CA ASN A 45 -22.98 7.51 5.84
C ASN A 45 -23.42 7.07 4.43
N LYS A 46 -22.63 7.37 3.40
CA LYS A 46 -22.91 6.86 2.04
C LYS A 46 -22.39 5.44 1.89
N LEU A 47 -23.09 4.64 1.09
CA LEU A 47 -22.57 3.36 0.63
C LEU A 47 -21.36 3.62 -0.25
N ALA A 48 -20.34 2.78 -0.10
CA ALA A 48 -19.14 2.83 -0.90
C ALA A 48 -19.23 1.86 -2.08
N ASN A 49 -18.70 2.26 -3.22
CA ASN A 49 -18.48 1.38 -4.36
C ASN A 49 -17.46 0.29 -4.02
N ARG A 50 -17.94 -0.96 -3.96
CA ARG A 50 -17.13 -2.15 -3.62
C ARG A 50 -15.97 -2.40 -4.57
N LYS A 51 -16.17 -2.16 -5.87
CA LYS A 51 -15.11 -2.30 -6.88
C LYS A 51 -13.96 -1.35 -6.54
N ASN A 52 -14.31 -0.11 -6.20
CA ASN A 52 -13.33 0.93 -5.98
C ASN A 52 -12.50 0.72 -4.70
N ILE A 53 -13.16 0.38 -3.59
CA ILE A 53 -12.44 0.09 -2.35
C ILE A 53 -11.62 -1.21 -2.45
N THR A 54 -12.09 -2.22 -3.18
CA THR A 54 -11.30 -3.42 -3.49
C THR A 54 -10.01 -3.04 -4.23
N ALA A 55 -10.09 -2.16 -5.23
CA ALA A 55 -8.91 -1.68 -5.95
C ALA A 55 -7.93 -0.93 -5.04
N ILE A 56 -8.43 -0.09 -4.13
CA ILE A 56 -7.61 0.63 -3.14
C ILE A 56 -6.86 -0.34 -2.20
N VAL A 57 -7.55 -1.36 -1.68
CA VAL A 57 -6.95 -2.37 -0.79
C VAL A 57 -5.91 -3.21 -1.54
N ASN A 58 -6.19 -3.62 -2.78
CA ASN A 58 -5.23 -4.34 -3.63
C ASN A 58 -4.01 -3.48 -4.00
N ALA A 59 -4.20 -2.19 -4.29
CA ALA A 59 -3.11 -1.26 -4.56
C ALA A 59 -2.18 -1.12 -3.35
N PHE A 60 -2.75 -0.97 -2.15
CA PHE A 60 -1.98 -0.97 -0.91
C PHE A 60 -1.17 -2.27 -0.75
N HIS A 61 -1.79 -3.43 -0.97
CA HIS A 61 -1.13 -4.73 -0.82
C HIS A 61 0.02 -4.93 -1.82
N ALA A 62 -0.18 -4.51 -3.07
CA ALA A 62 0.84 -4.55 -4.12
C ALA A 62 2.04 -3.66 -3.77
N LEU A 63 1.79 -2.47 -3.22
CA LEU A 63 2.82 -1.55 -2.74
C LEU A 63 3.57 -2.12 -1.53
N HIS A 64 2.84 -2.66 -0.55
CA HIS A 64 3.43 -3.28 0.65
C HIS A 64 4.41 -4.41 0.29
N SER A 65 3.99 -5.28 -0.63
CA SER A 65 4.83 -6.36 -1.16
C SER A 65 6.09 -5.87 -1.90
N ASN A 66 6.10 -4.61 -2.34
CA ASN A 66 7.18 -3.98 -3.09
C ASN A 66 8.05 -3.03 -2.23
N LEU A 67 7.82 -2.94 -0.92
CA LEU A 67 8.61 -2.07 -0.06
C LEU A 67 10.11 -2.40 -0.13
N SER A 68 10.94 -1.36 -0.19
CA SER A 68 12.40 -1.47 -0.15
C SER A 68 12.88 -1.94 1.22
N GLU A 69 12.22 -1.49 2.29
CA GLU A 69 12.47 -1.86 3.66
C GLU A 69 11.17 -2.30 4.34
N GLN A 70 11.22 -3.38 5.12
CA GLN A 70 10.05 -3.88 5.84
C GLN A 70 9.73 -2.96 7.02
N PRO A 71 8.53 -2.35 7.06
CA PRO A 71 8.15 -1.45 8.12
C PRO A 71 7.66 -2.22 9.35
N HIS A 72 7.47 -1.50 10.45
CA HIS A 72 6.66 -2.03 11.54
C HIS A 72 5.19 -2.03 11.12
N ASP A 73 4.69 -3.18 10.67
CA ASP A 73 3.33 -3.35 10.13
C ASP A 73 2.18 -3.00 11.09
N ASN A 74 2.47 -2.79 12.38
CA ASN A 74 1.50 -2.47 13.42
C ASN A 74 0.57 -1.31 13.05
N TYR A 75 1.08 -0.29 12.36
CA TYR A 75 0.25 0.83 11.89
C TYR A 75 -0.79 0.36 10.87
N PHE A 76 -0.35 -0.33 9.81
CA PHE A 76 -1.22 -0.79 8.73
C PHE A 76 -2.26 -1.81 9.21
N PHE A 77 -1.84 -2.69 10.10
CA PHE A 77 -2.71 -3.65 10.77
C PHE A 77 -3.83 -3.01 11.59
N GLY A 78 -3.60 -1.80 12.15
CA GLY A 78 -4.63 -1.04 12.86
C GLY A 78 -5.81 -0.65 11.98
N ASN A 79 -5.61 -0.60 10.66
CA ASN A 79 -6.60 -0.19 9.68
C ASN A 79 -7.17 -1.37 8.88
N LEU A 80 -6.80 -2.62 9.16
CA LEU A 80 -7.30 -3.81 8.46
C LEU A 80 -8.13 -4.70 9.40
N ILE A 81 -8.89 -5.61 8.79
CA ILE A 81 -9.65 -6.61 9.55
C ILE A 81 -8.69 -7.64 10.18
N LYS A 82 -8.98 -7.97 11.44
CA LYS A 82 -8.19 -8.90 12.24
C LYS A 82 -8.92 -10.23 12.35
N ASP A 83 -8.16 -11.32 12.32
CA ASP A 83 -8.67 -12.59 12.80
C ASP A 83 -8.65 -12.58 14.33
N HIS A 84 -9.83 -12.68 14.95
CA HIS A 84 -9.96 -12.76 16.41
C HIS A 84 -9.44 -14.09 16.99
N GLN A 85 -9.26 -15.12 16.16
CA GLN A 85 -8.87 -16.46 16.60
C GLN A 85 -7.35 -16.70 16.56
N ASN A 86 -6.61 -16.07 15.64
CA ASN A 86 -5.20 -16.38 15.40
C ASN A 86 -4.20 -15.21 15.63
N GLY A 87 -4.66 -14.00 15.94
CA GLY A 87 -3.77 -12.82 16.00
C GLY A 87 -3.16 -12.50 14.62
N TYR A 88 -2.35 -11.43 14.53
CA TYR A 88 -1.75 -11.05 13.24
C TYR A 88 -0.73 -12.09 12.78
N THR A 89 -1.04 -12.84 11.72
CA THR A 89 -0.13 -13.84 11.17
C THR A 89 0.71 -13.29 10.01
N CYS A 90 0.16 -12.42 9.16
CA CYS A 90 0.91 -11.64 8.15
C CYS A 90 0.00 -10.61 7.45
N MET A 91 0.60 -9.65 6.72
CA MET A 91 -0.14 -8.65 5.91
C MET A 91 -1.12 -9.29 4.93
N ASP A 92 -0.71 -10.36 4.24
CA ASP A 92 -1.54 -11.08 3.27
C ASP A 92 -2.85 -11.58 3.88
N THR A 93 -2.80 -12.11 5.10
CA THR A 93 -4.00 -12.59 5.81
C THR A 93 -4.93 -11.44 6.16
N ALA A 94 -4.39 -10.31 6.66
CA ALA A 94 -5.18 -9.15 7.02
C ALA A 94 -5.87 -8.50 5.79
N VAL A 95 -5.15 -8.44 4.66
CA VAL A 95 -5.69 -7.98 3.38
C VAL A 95 -6.80 -8.92 2.89
N LYS A 96 -6.56 -10.24 2.92
CA LYS A 96 -7.57 -11.24 2.52
C LYS A 96 -8.87 -11.10 3.31
N LEU A 97 -8.79 -11.02 4.64
CA LEU A 97 -9.97 -10.86 5.50
C LEU A 97 -10.71 -9.55 5.22
N THR A 98 -9.96 -8.48 4.92
CA THR A 98 -10.54 -7.18 4.56
C THR A 98 -11.30 -7.26 3.24
N LEU A 99 -10.73 -7.95 2.23
CA LEU A 99 -11.40 -8.18 0.95
C LEU A 99 -12.65 -9.08 1.09
N GLU A 100 -12.59 -10.12 1.91
CA GLU A 100 -13.76 -10.97 2.21
C GLU A 100 -14.88 -10.17 2.88
N LEU A 101 -14.56 -9.26 3.82
CA LEU A 101 -15.56 -8.34 4.37
C LEU A 101 -16.17 -7.45 3.30
N ILE A 102 -15.35 -6.92 2.38
CA ILE A 102 -15.79 -6.07 1.27
C ILE A 102 -16.68 -6.83 0.28
N ASP A 103 -16.52 -8.15 0.11
CA ASP A 103 -17.34 -8.94 -0.83
C ASP A 103 -18.66 -9.43 -0.21
N ASN A 104 -18.72 -9.54 1.12
CA ASN A 104 -19.89 -10.03 1.82
C ASN A 104 -21.13 -9.11 1.71
N PRO A 105 -22.37 -9.65 1.74
CA PRO A 105 -23.60 -8.95 1.34
C PRO A 105 -24.07 -7.79 2.24
N LYS A 106 -23.32 -7.41 3.27
CA LYS A 106 -23.69 -6.32 4.19
C LYS A 106 -23.35 -4.96 3.59
N ASP A 107 -24.18 -3.94 3.82
CA ASP A 107 -23.88 -2.55 3.48
C ASP A 107 -22.45 -2.16 3.91
N LEU A 108 -21.68 -1.66 2.94
CA LEU A 108 -20.34 -1.14 3.16
C LEU A 108 -20.40 0.38 3.08
N TYR A 109 -20.19 1.04 4.22
CA TYR A 109 -20.25 2.49 4.30
C TYR A 109 -18.86 3.11 4.16
N CYS A 110 -18.82 4.34 3.66
CA CYS A 110 -17.59 5.10 3.47
C CYS A 110 -16.79 5.28 4.76
N ALA A 111 -17.44 5.28 5.94
CA ALA A 111 -16.76 5.32 7.23
C ALA A 111 -15.76 4.16 7.40
N GLN A 112 -16.13 2.93 7.00
CA GLN A 112 -15.19 1.79 6.99
C GLN A 112 -14.09 1.98 5.95
N CYS A 113 -14.43 2.53 4.78
CA CYS A 113 -13.50 2.72 3.67
C CYS A 113 -12.45 3.81 3.92
N ASP A 114 -12.70 4.83 4.75
CA ASP A 114 -11.68 5.80 5.20
C ASP A 114 -10.51 5.06 5.88
N TYR A 115 -10.81 4.10 6.78
CA TYR A 115 -9.78 3.31 7.45
C TYR A 115 -8.92 2.52 6.43
N PHE A 116 -9.55 1.79 5.51
CA PHE A 116 -8.80 1.00 4.53
C PHE A 116 -7.98 1.88 3.57
N SER A 117 -8.57 2.96 3.07
CA SER A 117 -7.91 3.88 2.13
C SER A 117 -6.76 4.67 2.75
N ARG A 118 -6.79 4.89 4.07
CA ARG A 118 -5.68 5.50 4.82
C ARG A 118 -4.37 4.73 4.68
N ASN A 119 -4.40 3.41 4.52
CA ASN A 119 -3.19 2.62 4.29
C ASN A 119 -2.52 2.97 2.96
N LEU A 120 -3.30 3.20 1.91
CA LEU A 120 -2.79 3.60 0.60
C LEU A 120 -2.17 5.00 0.65
N GLU A 121 -2.80 5.96 1.34
CA GLU A 121 -2.25 7.30 1.54
C GLU A 121 -0.90 7.26 2.25
N VAL A 122 -0.84 6.58 3.41
CA VAL A 122 0.38 6.53 4.22
C VAL A 122 1.51 5.80 3.51
N ILE A 123 1.22 4.65 2.87
CA ILE A 123 2.29 3.88 2.22
C ILE A 123 2.94 4.69 1.08
N LEU A 124 2.15 5.43 0.30
CA LEU A 124 2.67 6.28 -0.78
C LEU A 124 3.37 7.54 -0.26
N ARG A 125 2.96 8.06 0.91
CA ARG A 125 3.56 9.27 1.50
C ARG A 125 4.93 8.99 2.12
N ASP A 126 5.04 7.93 2.89
CA ASP A 126 6.14 7.76 3.86
C ASP A 126 7.19 6.72 3.44
N TYR A 127 6.90 5.86 2.46
CA TYR A 127 7.75 4.71 2.15
C TYR A 127 8.35 4.74 0.74
N SER A 128 9.43 3.98 0.57
CA SER A 128 10.09 3.73 -0.70
C SER A 128 9.92 2.28 -1.17
N PHE A 129 10.06 2.08 -2.47
CA PHE A 129 9.71 0.84 -3.15
C PHE A 129 10.85 0.34 -4.05
N LYS A 130 10.86 -0.97 -4.28
CA LYS A 130 11.79 -1.67 -5.19
C LYS A 130 11.52 -1.40 -6.67
N SER A 131 10.30 -0.91 -6.97
CA SER A 131 9.84 -0.57 -8.32
C SER A 131 9.10 0.77 -8.31
N PRO A 132 9.02 1.50 -9.44
CA PRO A 132 8.25 2.74 -9.52
C PRO A 132 6.78 2.56 -9.09
N PRO A 133 6.27 3.32 -8.09
CA PRO A 133 4.91 3.15 -7.55
C PRO A 133 3.81 3.24 -8.59
N GLU A 134 3.93 4.15 -9.55
CA GLU A 134 3.00 4.34 -10.65
C GLU A 134 2.85 3.08 -11.51
N LYS A 135 3.90 2.26 -11.63
CA LYS A 135 3.82 0.97 -12.32
C LYS A 135 3.10 -0.07 -11.46
N ILE A 136 3.42 -0.12 -10.17
CA ILE A 136 2.82 -1.06 -9.21
C ILE A 136 1.30 -0.88 -9.16
N ILE A 137 0.82 0.37 -9.09
CA ILE A 137 -0.61 0.65 -8.94
C ILE A 137 -1.35 0.92 -10.26
N SER A 138 -0.66 0.88 -11.40
CA SER A 138 -1.27 1.14 -12.72
C SER A 138 -2.59 0.39 -12.98
N PRO A 139 -2.78 -0.87 -12.52
CA PRO A 139 -4.05 -1.57 -12.73
C PRO A 139 -5.24 -1.00 -11.95
N TYR A 140 -5.00 -0.14 -10.96
CA TYR A 140 -5.99 0.35 -9.99
C TYR A 140 -6.26 1.85 -10.12
N LEU A 141 -5.53 2.57 -10.97
CA LEU A 141 -5.56 4.03 -11.02
C LEU A 141 -6.94 4.59 -11.38
N ASN A 142 -7.69 3.90 -12.25
CA ASN A 142 -9.01 4.35 -12.66
C ASN A 142 -9.99 4.34 -11.47
N GLU A 143 -10.00 3.25 -10.70
CA GLU A 143 -10.85 3.08 -9.53
C GLU A 143 -10.45 4.01 -8.38
N ILE A 144 -9.15 4.23 -8.15
CA ILE A 144 -8.67 5.20 -7.16
C ILE A 144 -9.10 6.62 -7.58
N GLY A 145 -8.96 6.94 -8.87
CA GLY A 145 -9.39 8.22 -9.43
C GLY A 145 -10.89 8.43 -9.34
N ASP A 146 -11.69 7.41 -9.63
CA ASP A 146 -13.14 7.48 -9.51
C ASP A 146 -13.55 7.91 -8.09
N VAL A 147 -12.98 7.28 -7.05
CA VAL A 147 -13.21 7.68 -5.66
C VAL A 147 -12.74 9.11 -5.39
N ALA A 148 -11.54 9.48 -5.84
CA ALA A 148 -11.01 10.83 -5.64
C ALA A 148 -11.94 11.93 -6.18
N TYR A 149 -12.70 11.63 -7.24
CA TYR A 149 -13.59 12.58 -7.91
C TYR A 149 -15.09 12.35 -7.68
N GLY A 150 -15.48 11.49 -6.71
CA GLY A 150 -16.88 11.38 -6.25
C GLY A 150 -17.58 10.06 -6.57
N GLY A 151 -16.89 9.09 -7.14
CA GLY A 151 -17.34 7.71 -7.37
C GLY A 151 -17.34 6.89 -6.07
N ILE A 152 -18.12 7.36 -5.09
CA ILE A 152 -18.40 6.68 -3.82
C ILE A 152 -19.76 6.00 -3.86
#